data_AF-A0A7C0YYZ4-F1
#
_entry.id   AF-A0A7C0YYZ4-F1
#
_cell.length_a   1.000
_cell.length_b   1.000
_cell.length_c   1.000
_cell.angle_alpha   90.00
_cell.angle_beta   90.00
_cell.angle_gamma   90.00
#
_symmetry.space_group_name_H-M   'P 1'
#
loop_
_entity.id
_entity.type
_entity.pdbx_description
1 polymer ?
#
loop_
_entity_poly.entity_id
_entity_poly.type
_entity_poly.pdbx_seq_one_letter_code
_entity_poly.pdbx_strand_id
1 'polypeptide(L)'
;MQKQQKIENNLKQQIVQRIFRNFTDIMILRLLKTEPMWGYKIKKRVQTKYGIKLRHGALYPLLNKLEKQGYIKSTKQQKGGRIRKVYHITQKGILTLNLYQQTIKEQLQ
;
A
#
# COMPACT_ATOMS: atom_id res chain seq x y z
N MET A 1 18.92 -27.80 -9.71
CA MET A 1 19.00 -26.46 -9.07
C MET A 1 18.03 -25.42 -9.67
N GLN A 2 17.98 -25.22 -10.99
CA GLN A 2 17.07 -24.21 -11.60
C GLN A 2 15.56 -24.48 -11.41
N LYS A 3 15.14 -25.75 -11.35
CA LYS A 3 13.73 -26.14 -11.13
C LYS A 3 13.23 -25.80 -9.72
N GLN A 4 14.06 -26.03 -8.69
CA GLN A 4 13.73 -25.74 -7.29
C GLN A 4 13.58 -24.23 -7.06
N GLN A 5 14.53 -23.44 -7.56
CA GLN A 5 14.47 -21.98 -7.46
C GLN A 5 13.22 -21.39 -8.13
N LYS A 6 12.79 -21.96 -9.26
CA LYS A 6 11.57 -21.52 -9.97
C LYS A 6 10.31 -21.79 -9.14
N ILE A 7 10.23 -22.95 -8.47
CA ILE A 7 9.11 -23.31 -7.60
C ILE A 7 9.03 -22.36 -6.41
N GLU A 8 10.15 -22.13 -5.73
CA GLU A 8 10.22 -21.20 -4.59
C GLU A 8 9.81 -19.78 -4.98
N ASN A 9 10.28 -19.31 -6.13
CA ASN A 9 9.89 -18.00 -6.66
C ASN A 9 8.39 -17.92 -6.92
N ASN A 10 7.77 -18.97 -7.48
CA ASN A 10 6.33 -18.99 -7.73
C ASN A 10 5.54 -18.95 -6.41
N LEU A 11 5.89 -19.80 -5.45
CA LEU A 11 5.26 -19.82 -4.11
C LEU A 11 5.37 -18.48 -3.42
N LYS A 12 6.56 -17.85 -3.45
CA LYS A 12 6.79 -16.52 -2.89
C LYS A 12 5.86 -15.48 -3.52
N GLN A 13 5.67 -15.51 -4.84
CA GLN A 13 4.75 -14.58 -5.50
C GLN A 13 3.29 -14.80 -5.08
N GLN A 14 2.85 -16.05 -4.93
CA GLN A 14 1.51 -16.35 -4.44
C GLN A 14 1.29 -15.83 -3.01
N ILE A 15 2.28 -16.00 -2.13
CA ILE A 15 2.27 -15.48 -0.76
C ILE A 15 2.18 -13.95 -0.77
N VAL A 16 3.00 -13.27 -1.57
CA VAL A 16 2.97 -11.79 -1.70
C VAL A 16 1.59 -11.31 -2.18
N GLN A 17 1.00 -11.98 -3.17
CA GLN A 17 -0.33 -11.64 -3.66
C GLN A 17 -1.41 -11.82 -2.59
N ARG A 18 -1.35 -12.91 -1.81
CA ARG A 18 -2.29 -13.17 -0.72
C ARG A 18 -2.16 -12.11 0.38
N ILE A 19 -0.94 -11.81 0.82
CA ILE A 19 -0.68 -10.77 1.83
C ILE A 19 -1.21 -9.42 1.34
N PHE A 20 -0.85 -9.01 0.13
CA PHE A 20 -1.27 -7.72 -0.37
C PHE A 20 -2.80 -7.62 -0.50
N ARG A 21 -3.46 -8.66 -1.00
CA ARG A 21 -4.93 -8.68 -1.15
C ARG A 21 -5.65 -8.54 0.19
N ASN A 22 -5.15 -9.18 1.24
CA ASN A 22 -5.77 -9.16 2.56
C ASN A 22 -5.39 -7.91 3.39
N PHE A 23 -4.24 -7.31 3.12
CA PHE A 23 -3.70 -6.18 3.88
C PHE A 23 -3.45 -4.95 3.01
N THR A 24 -4.29 -4.73 1.98
CA THR A 24 -4.06 -3.67 0.98
C THR A 24 -3.98 -2.29 1.63
N ASP A 25 -4.88 -2.01 2.58
CA ASP A 25 -4.87 -0.79 3.38
C ASP A 25 -3.54 -0.55 4.09
N ILE A 26 -3.03 -1.56 4.81
CA ILE A 26 -1.75 -1.49 5.53
C ILE A 26 -0.58 -1.34 4.55
N MET A 27 -0.64 -2.01 3.39
CA MET A 27 0.36 -1.85 2.33
C MET A 27 0.39 -0.42 1.77
N ILE A 28 -0.78 0.22 1.61
CA ILE A 28 -0.86 1.62 1.19
C ILE A 28 -0.31 2.55 2.27
N LEU A 29 -0.67 2.35 3.56
CA LEU A 29 -0.09 3.12 4.66
C LEU A 29 1.44 3.00 4.69
N ARG A 30 1.97 1.80 4.49
CA ARG A 30 3.43 1.57 4.42
C ARG A 30 4.09 2.36 3.30
N LEU A 31 3.46 2.50 2.13
CA LEU A 31 3.99 3.33 1.05
C LEU A 31 3.94 4.81 1.42
N LEU A 32 2.83 5.28 1.98
CA LEU A 32 2.64 6.68 2.35
C LEU A 32 3.52 7.12 3.54
N LYS A 33 3.97 6.17 4.37
CA LYS A 33 4.99 6.42 5.41
C LYS A 33 6.36 6.77 4.82
N THR A 34 6.68 6.30 3.61
CA THR A 34 7.97 6.62 2.96
C THR A 34 8.00 8.01 2.34
N GLU A 35 6.89 8.42 1.72
CA GLU A 35 6.74 9.74 1.12
C GLU A 35 5.26 9.99 0.77
N PRO A 36 4.81 11.25 0.73
CA PRO A 36 3.50 11.60 0.17
C PRO A 36 3.39 11.23 -1.32
N MET A 37 2.23 10.74 -1.73
CA MET A 37 2.02 10.27 -3.11
C MET A 37 0.63 10.62 -3.65
N TRP A 38 0.54 10.91 -4.95
CA TRP A 38 -0.74 10.92 -5.67
C TRP A 38 -1.12 9.50 -6.14
N GLY A 39 -2.40 9.27 -6.43
CA GLY A 39 -2.95 7.94 -6.71
C GLY A 39 -2.20 7.14 -7.78
N TYR A 40 -1.83 7.77 -8.90
CA TYR A 40 -1.00 7.10 -9.93
C TYR A 40 0.38 6.65 -9.43
N LYS A 41 1.07 7.46 -8.60
CA LYS A 41 2.37 7.10 -8.02
C LYS A 41 2.23 5.91 -7.07
N ILE A 42 1.14 5.87 -6.29
CA ILE A 42 0.80 4.70 -5.44
C ILE A 42 0.65 3.44 -6.30
N LYS A 43 -0.15 3.49 -7.38
CA LYS A 43 -0.32 2.35 -8.30
C LYS A 43 1.00 1.85 -8.87
N LYS A 44 1.85 2.78 -9.34
CA LYS A 44 3.17 2.44 -9.92
C LYS A 44 4.06 1.77 -8.86
N ARG A 45 4.11 2.33 -7.64
CA ARG A 45 4.87 1.74 -6.52
C ARG A 45 4.36 0.36 -6.14
N VAL A 46 3.04 0.14 -6.09
CA VAL A 46 2.45 -1.17 -5.82
C VAL A 46 2.86 -2.20 -6.88
N GLN A 47 2.77 -1.82 -8.16
CA GLN A 47 3.14 -2.70 -9.26
C GLN A 47 4.64 -3.05 -9.24
N THR A 48 5.51 -2.07 -9.05
CA THR A 48 6.96 -2.30 -9.01
C THR A 48 7.40 -3.10 -7.78
N LYS A 49 6.79 -2.85 -6.62
CA LYS A 49 7.22 -3.47 -5.35
C LYS A 49 6.62 -4.85 -5.10
N TYR A 50 5.37 -5.06 -5.50
CA TYR A 50 4.60 -6.26 -5.17
C TYR A 50 4.17 -7.06 -6.40
N GLY A 51 4.45 -6.58 -7.62
CA GLY A 51 4.00 -7.24 -8.85
C GLY A 51 2.49 -7.12 -9.10
N ILE A 52 1.79 -6.24 -8.38
CA ILE A 52 0.31 -6.18 -8.36
C ILE A 52 -0.20 -4.97 -9.13
N LYS A 53 -1.11 -5.21 -10.07
CA LYS A 53 -1.79 -4.15 -10.81
C LYS A 53 -3.04 -3.69 -10.07
N LEU A 54 -2.93 -2.58 -9.35
CA LEU A 54 -4.06 -2.00 -8.63
C LEU A 54 -4.99 -1.21 -9.57
N ARG A 55 -6.26 -1.61 -9.66
CA ARG A 55 -7.27 -0.93 -10.50
C ARG A 55 -7.73 0.37 -9.84
N HIS A 56 -8.18 1.34 -10.66
CA HIS A 56 -8.72 2.62 -10.14
C HIS A 56 -9.90 2.37 -9.19
N GLY A 57 -10.85 1.50 -9.58
CA GLY A 57 -12.01 1.16 -8.77
C GLY A 57 -11.71 0.47 -7.43
N ALA A 58 -10.49 -0.01 -7.22
CA ALA A 58 -10.06 -0.53 -5.91
C ALA A 58 -9.32 0.54 -5.09
N LEU A 59 -8.42 1.29 -5.73
CA LEU A 59 -7.57 2.25 -5.03
C LEU A 59 -8.36 3.43 -4.45
N TYR A 60 -9.19 4.10 -5.25
CA TYR A 60 -9.79 5.37 -4.81
C TYR A 60 -10.83 5.19 -3.71
N PRO A 61 -11.71 4.17 -3.75
CA PRO A 61 -12.57 3.87 -2.61
C PRO A 61 -11.78 3.55 -1.34
N LEU A 62 -10.66 2.82 -1.46
CA LEU A 62 -9.78 2.54 -0.32
C LEU A 62 -9.14 3.82 0.23
N LEU A 63 -8.62 4.71 -0.61
CA LEU A 63 -8.05 5.99 -0.16
C LEU A 63 -9.10 6.85 0.54
N ASN A 64 -10.32 6.91 -0.01
CA ASN A 64 -11.43 7.61 0.63
C ASN A 64 -11.78 7.01 2.00
N LYS A 65 -11.78 5.66 2.13
CA LYS A 65 -12.01 4.97 3.41
C LYS A 65 -10.92 5.33 4.42
N LEU A 66 -9.64 5.25 4.03
CA LEU A 66 -8.51 5.56 4.90
C LEU A 66 -8.52 7.03 5.36
N GLU A 67 -8.93 7.94 4.47
CA GLU A 67 -9.06 9.36 4.78
C GLU A 67 -10.21 9.61 5.77
N LYS A 68 -11.38 9.01 5.54
CA LYS A 68 -12.52 9.07 6.47
C LYS A 68 -12.18 8.50 7.85
N GLN A 69 -11.34 7.46 7.91
CA GLN A 69 -10.88 6.87 9.18
C GLN A 69 -9.77 7.69 9.86
N GLY A 70 -9.26 8.73 9.20
CA GLY A 70 -8.20 9.61 9.71
C GLY A 70 -6.80 8.99 9.65
N TYR A 71 -6.60 7.91 8.89
CA TYR A 71 -5.27 7.28 8.73
C TYR A 71 -4.40 8.00 7.70
N ILE A 72 -5.04 8.68 6.75
CA ILE A 72 -4.37 9.54 5.77
C ILE A 72 -5.11 10.87 5.69
N LYS A 73 -4.42 11.89 5.19
CA LYS A 73 -4.99 13.17 4.80
C LYS A 73 -4.56 13.51 3.39
N SER A 74 -5.24 14.45 2.75
CA SER A 74 -4.86 14.89 1.42
C SER A 74 -4.66 16.38 1.29
N THR A 75 -3.80 16.76 0.35
CA THR A 75 -3.59 18.13 -0.08
C THR A 75 -3.80 18.23 -1.59
N LYS A 76 -4.36 19.34 -2.06
CA LYS A 76 -4.39 19.66 -3.49
C LYS A 76 -3.02 20.23 -3.88
N GLN A 77 -2.41 19.69 -4.91
CA GLN A 77 -1.19 20.24 -5.52
C GLN A 77 -1.44 20.52 -6.99
N GLN A 78 -1.04 21.70 -7.44
CA GLN A 78 -1.09 22.07 -8.85
C GLN A 78 0.28 21.83 -9.47
N LYS A 79 0.31 21.07 -10.58
CA LYS A 79 1.54 20.88 -11.36
C LYS A 79 1.18 20.88 -12.85
N GLY A 80 1.69 21.87 -13.59
CA GLY A 80 1.42 22.04 -15.02
C GLY A 80 -0.07 22.15 -15.35
N GLY A 81 -0.79 23.03 -14.64
CA GLY A 81 -2.23 23.27 -14.86
C GLY A 81 -3.17 22.18 -14.33
N ARG A 82 -2.68 20.99 -13.93
CA ARG A 82 -3.51 19.92 -13.37
C ARG A 82 -3.47 19.91 -11.85
N ILE A 83 -4.65 19.94 -11.23
CA ILE A 83 -4.82 19.73 -9.79
C ILE A 83 -4.79 18.23 -9.51
N ARG A 84 -3.92 17.80 -8.60
CA ARG A 84 -3.82 16.41 -8.14
C ARG A 84 -3.99 16.35 -6.62
N LYS A 85 -4.71 15.32 -6.16
CA LYS A 85 -4.81 14.99 -4.74
C LYS A 85 -3.58 14.18 -4.34
N VAL A 86 -2.79 14.71 -3.41
CA VAL A 86 -1.62 14.04 -2.82
C VAL A 86 -1.99 13.58 -1.42
N TYR A 87 -1.73 12.32 -1.13
CA TYR A 87 -2.06 11.69 0.14
C TYR A 87 -0.83 11.65 1.04
N HIS A 88 -1.05 11.90 2.31
CA HIS A 88 -0.06 11.91 3.38
C HIS A 88 -0.55 11.00 4.49
N ILE A 89 0.33 10.19 5.06
CA ILE A 89 -0.01 9.43 6.26
C ILE A 89 -0.17 10.37 7.45
N THR A 90 -1.12 10.10 8.34
CA THR A 90 -1.28 10.83 9.60
C THR A 90 -0.55 10.12 10.75
N GLN A 91 -0.45 10.77 11.91
CA GLN A 91 0.09 10.11 13.11
C GLN A 91 -0.72 8.86 13.48
N LYS A 92 -2.06 8.94 13.40
CA LYS A 92 -2.95 7.78 13.61
C LYS A 92 -2.61 6.65 12.63
N GLY A 93 -2.42 6.96 11.34
CA GLY A 93 -2.02 5.97 10.33
C GLY A 93 -0.66 5.32 10.61
N ILE A 94 0.32 6.09 11.09
CA ILE A 94 1.64 5.56 11.48
C ILE A 94 1.51 4.61 12.67
N LEU A 95 0.76 5.01 13.71
CA LEU A 95 0.52 4.17 14.89
C LEU A 95 -0.17 2.87 14.51
N THR A 96 -1.23 2.94 13.71
CA THR A 96 -1.94 1.74 13.20
C THR A 96 -1.01 0.83 12.41
N LEU A 97 -0.17 1.36 11.52
CA LEU A 97 0.79 0.56 10.76
C LEU A 97 1.78 -0.15 11.69
N ASN A 98 2.33 0.55 12.69
CA ASN A 98 3.28 -0.05 13.63
C ASN A 98 2.61 -1.15 14.47
N LEU A 99 1.39 -0.91 14.97
CA LEU A 99 0.63 -1.89 15.75
C LEU A 99 0.34 -3.14 14.92
N TYR A 100 -0.09 -2.99 13.67
CA TYR A 100 -0.28 -4.13 12.76
C TYR A 100 0.99 -4.96 12.58
N GLN A 101 2.15 -4.31 12.43
CA GLN A 101 3.42 -5.01 12.28
C GLN A 101 3.79 -5.80 13.54
N GLN A 102 3.56 -5.21 14.72
CA GLN A 102 3.79 -5.86 16.00
C GLN A 102 2.85 -7.05 16.19
N THR A 103 1.53 -6.85 16.03
CA THR A 103 0.54 -7.91 16.22
C THR A 103 0.76 -9.08 15.25
N ILE A 104 1.08 -8.82 13.97
CA ILE A 104 1.39 -9.91 13.02
C ILE A 104 2.61 -10.71 13.47
N LYS A 105 3.64 -10.05 14.02
CA LYS A 105 4.82 -10.73 14.55
C LYS A 105 4.46 -11.61 15.74
N GLU A 106 3.66 -11.09 16.68
CA GLU A 106 3.19 -11.81 17.87
C GLU A 106 2.34 -13.03 17.52
N GLN A 107 1.52 -12.98 16.47
CA GLN A 107 0.65 -14.11 16.08
C GLN A 107 1.36 -15.21 15.26
N LEU A 108 2.61 -14.98 14.84
CA LEU A 108 3.40 -15.93 14.04
C LEU A 108 4.56 -16.55 14.83
N GLN A 109 4.74 -16.15 16.09
CA GLN A 109 5.72 -16.69 17.04
C GLN A 109 5.01 -17.56 18.07
#